data_AF-A0A3S8VMV8-F1
#
_entry.id   AF-A0A3S8VMV8-F1
#
_cell.length_a   1.000
_cell.length_b   1.000
_cell.length_c   1.000
_cell.angle_alpha   90.00
_cell.angle_beta   90.00
_cell.angle_gamma   90.00
#
_symmetry.space_group_name_H-M   'P 1'
#
loop_
_entity.id
_entity.type
_entity.pdbx_description
1 polymer ?
#
loop_
_entity_poly.entity_id
_entity_poly.type
_entity_poly.pdbx_seq_one_letter_code
_entity_poly.pdbx_strand_id
1 'polypeptide(L)' 'MKQIRPPDPCDSPRTFSGAELRRLREDAGLSQERLSERVFCSPAYIAHFESCAVKNDEF' A
#
# COMPACT_ATOMS: atom_id res chain seq x y z
N MET A 1 18.45 -7.23 24.14
CA MET A 1 17.36 -6.49 23.49
C MET A 1 17.46 -6.71 21.99
N LYS A 2 16.53 -7.47 21.38
CA LYS A 2 16.45 -7.54 19.91
C LYS A 2 15.94 -6.18 19.43
N GLN A 3 16.75 -5.45 18.68
CA GLN A 3 16.21 -4.31 17.93
C GLN A 3 15.22 -4.88 16.92
N ILE A 4 13.94 -4.63 17.15
CA ILE A 4 12.88 -4.92 16.18
C ILE A 4 13.05 -3.84 15.11
N ARG A 5 13.78 -4.16 14.05
CA ARG A 5 13.78 -3.32 12.85
C ARG A 5 12.33 -3.21 12.36
N PRO A 6 11.85 -2.02 11.97
CA PRO A 6 10.56 -1.93 11.31
C PRO A 6 10.60 -2.91 10.12
N PRO A 7 9.57 -3.75 9.95
CA PRO A 7 9.53 -4.71 8.85
C PRO A 7 9.68 -3.94 7.53
N ASP A 8 10.60 -4.37 6.68
CA ASP A 8 10.73 -3.81 5.33
C ASP A 8 9.39 -4.07 4.61
N PRO A 9 8.73 -3.05 4.05
CA PRO A 9 7.50 -3.23 3.28
C PRO A 9 7.66 -4.21 2.11
N CYS A 10 8.90 -4.44 1.65
CA CYS A 10 9.26 -5.39 0.60
C CYS A 10 9.58 -6.81 1.10
N ASP A 11 9.71 -7.05 2.41
CA ASP A 11 10.12 -8.36 2.97
C ASP A 11 9.04 -9.45 2.83
N SER A 12 7.77 -9.09 2.57
CA SER A 12 6.76 -10.08 2.21
C SER A 12 5.62 -9.47 1.37
N PRO A 13 5.02 -10.23 0.44
CA PRO A 13 3.79 -9.82 -0.25
C PRO A 13 2.63 -9.55 0.72
N ARG A 14 2.68 -10.13 1.93
CA ARG A 14 1.72 -9.92 3.02
C ARG A 14 1.89 -8.54 3.69
N THR A 15 3.04 -7.88 3.50
CA THR A 15 3.36 -6.54 4.01
C THR A 15 3.03 -5.43 3.01
N PHE A 16 2.63 -5.77 1.77
CA PHE A 16 2.08 -4.82 0.80
C PHE A 16 0.68 -4.40 1.24
N SER A 17 0.62 -3.67 2.35
CA SER A 17 -0.63 -3.16 2.88
C SER A 17 -1.15 -2.07 1.94
N GLY A 18 -2.42 -2.13 1.58
CA GLY A 18 -3.07 -1.02 0.86
C GLY A 18 -2.88 0.32 1.58
N ALA A 19 -2.72 0.28 2.91
CA ALA A 19 -2.37 1.42 3.74
C ALA A 19 -0.98 2.03 3.40
N GLU A 20 0.03 1.21 3.11
CA GLU A 20 1.36 1.72 2.75
C GLU A 20 1.38 2.33 1.35
N LEU A 21 0.64 1.73 0.40
CA LEU A 21 0.42 2.34 -0.91
C LEU A 21 -0.21 3.74 -0.77
N ARG A 22 -1.26 3.86 0.06
CA ARG A 22 -1.90 5.13 0.38
C ARG A 22 -0.91 6.13 1.00
N ARG A 23 -0.13 5.69 1.99
CA ARG A 23 0.86 6.53 2.68
C ARG A 23 1.90 7.08 1.69
N LEU A 24 2.49 6.24 0.86
CA LEU A 24 3.48 6.64 -0.13
C LEU A 24 2.89 7.58 -1.20
N ARG A 25 1.64 7.33 -1.62
CA ARG A 25 0.93 8.22 -2.56
C ARG A 25 0.72 9.60 -1.97
N GLU A 26 0.29 9.67 -0.70
CA GLU A 26 0.05 10.93 0.02
C GLU A 26 1.37 11.69 0.30
N ASP A 27 2.44 10.99 0.70
CA ASP A 27 3.80 11.57 0.85
C ASP A 27 4.32 12.17 -0.46
N ALA A 28 3.97 11.56 -1.61
CA ALA A 28 4.31 12.07 -2.93
C ALA A 28 3.39 13.24 -3.40
N GLY A 29 2.41 13.65 -2.60
CA GLY A 29 1.47 14.73 -2.92
C GLY A 29 0.48 14.37 -4.03
N LEU A 30 0.16 13.09 -4.21
CA LEU A 30 -0.68 12.62 -5.31
C LEU A 30 -2.08 12.27 -4.84
N SER A 31 -3.10 12.64 -5.62
CA SER A 31 -4.41 12.01 -5.54
C SER A 31 -4.39 10.62 -6.20
N GLN A 32 -5.42 9.80 -5.93
CA GLN A 32 -5.59 8.51 -6.62
C GLN A 32 -5.67 8.68 -8.14
N GLU A 33 -6.34 9.74 -8.62
CA GLU A 33 -6.43 10.09 -10.03
C GLU A 33 -5.06 10.43 -10.65
N ARG A 34 -4.26 11.27 -9.96
CA ARG A 34 -2.91 11.62 -10.42
C ARG A 34 -1.96 10.43 -10.43
N LEU A 35 -2.11 9.49 -9.48
CA LEU A 35 -1.35 8.25 -9.50
C LEU A 35 -1.79 7.35 -10.67
N SER A 36 -3.10 7.17 -10.86
CA SER A 36 -3.64 6.26 -11.87
C SER A 36 -3.26 6.66 -13.29
N GLU A 37 -3.18 7.97 -13.58
CA GLU A 37 -2.65 8.48 -14.86
C GLU A 37 -1.20 8.04 -15.11
N ARG A 38 -0.34 8.06 -14.07
CA ARG A 38 1.09 7.73 -14.19
C ARG A 38 1.36 6.24 -14.37
N VAL A 39 0.49 5.40 -13.82
CA VAL A 39 0.62 3.93 -13.88
C VAL A 39 -0.34 3.29 -14.88
N PHE A 40 -1.03 4.10 -15.70
CA PHE A 40 -1.92 3.69 -16.79
C PHE A 40 -3.04 2.73 -16.34
N CYS A 41 -3.66 3.03 -15.20
CA CYS A 41 -4.83 2.28 -14.69
C CYS A 41 -6.00 3.22 -14.37
N SER A 42 -7.15 2.65 -13.99
CA SER A 42 -8.27 3.45 -13.51
C SER A 42 -8.04 3.94 -12.07
N PRO A 43 -8.59 5.10 -11.67
CA PRO A 43 -8.55 5.56 -10.27
C PRO A 43 -9.21 4.55 -9.31
N ALA A 44 -10.26 3.86 -9.79
CA ALA A 44 -10.94 2.81 -9.02
C ALA A 44 -10.02 1.62 -8.71
N TYR A 45 -9.07 1.31 -9.60
CA TYR A 45 -8.08 0.26 -9.36
C TYR A 45 -7.17 0.63 -8.18
N ILE A 46 -6.69 1.87 -8.12
CA ILE A 46 -5.91 2.37 -6.98
C ILE A 46 -6.72 2.28 -5.68
N ALA A 47 -7.98 2.72 -5.70
CA ALA A 47 -8.84 2.64 -4.52
C ALA A 47 -9.04 1.19 -4.02
N HIS A 48 -9.17 0.23 -4.95
CA HIS A 48 -9.28 -1.19 -4.59
C HIS A 48 -8.01 -1.69 -3.92
N PHE A 49 -6.82 -1.41 -4.47
CA PHE A 49 -5.55 -1.77 -3.84
C PHE A 49 -5.38 -1.14 -2.46
N GLU A 50 -5.74 0.13 -2.29
CA GLU A 50 -5.65 0.81 -0.99
C GLU A 50 -6.60 0.21 0.05
N SER A 51 -7.69 -0.42 -0.38
CA SER A 51 -8.68 -1.09 0.48
C SER A 51 -8.31 -2.53 0.86
N CYS A 52 -7.30 -3.12 0.23
CA CYS A 52 -6.82 -4.45 0.56
C CYS A 52 -6.15 -4.43 1.94
N ALA A 53 -6.94 -4.70 2.99
CA ALA A 53 -6.44 -5.02 4.32
C ALA A 53 -6.14 -6.53 4.38
N VAL A 54 -4.95 -6.90 4.85
CA VAL A 54 -4.69 -8.28 5.28
C VAL A 54 -5.56 -8.52 6.51
N LYS A 55 -6.60 -9.34 6.37
CA LYS A 55 -7.30 -9.85 7.54
C LYS A 55 -6.38 -10.84 8.25
N ASN A 56 -6.17 -10.65 9.55
CA ASN A 56 -5.52 -11.62 10.44
C ASN A 56 -6.48 -12.79 10.72
N ASP A 57 -7.06 -13.38 9.68
CA ASP A 57 -7.93 -14.53 9.82
C ASP A 57 -7.04 -15.78 9.66
N GLU A 58 -6.67 -16.33 10.82
CA GLU A 58 -6.27 -17.71 11.11
C GLU A 58 -5.49 -18.48 10.03
N PHE A 59 -4.16 -18.56 10.20
CA PHE A 59 -3.36 -19.80 10.03
C PHE A 59 -2.12 -19.73 10.92
#